data_AF-A0A7K0LBS3-F1
#
_entry.id   AF-A0A7K0LBS3-F1
#
_cell.length_a   1.000
_cell.length_b   1.000
_cell.length_c   1.000
_cell.angle_alpha   90.00
_cell.angle_beta   90.00
_cell.angle_gamma   90.00
#
_symmetry.space_group_name_H-M   'P 1'
#
loop_
_entity.id
_entity.type
_entity.pdbx_description
1 polymer ?
#
loop_
_entity_poly.entity_id
_entity_poly.type
_entity_poly.pdbx_seq_one_letter_code
_entity_poly.pdbx_strand_id
1 'polypeptide(L)'
;MGCSAAALVVDVIRLQNGYISVGVDALRGGRLSSLQIGEHELLVQQTAHTNPREWGCYPMSPWAGRVRNGAFTHNESSHQLPINA
;
A
#
# COMPACT_ATOMS: atom_id res chain seq x y z
N MET A 1 26.21 23.25 13.37
CA MET A 1 24.75 23.34 13.59
C MET A 1 24.07 22.54 12.48
N GLY A 2 23.92 21.24 12.67
CA GLY A 2 23.22 20.36 11.74
C GLY A 2 21.82 20.10 12.27
N CYS A 3 20.80 20.59 11.57
CA CYS A 3 19.42 20.21 11.85
C CYS A 3 19.21 18.83 11.21
N SER A 4 19.39 17.76 11.99
CA SER A 4 18.89 16.45 11.60
C SER A 4 17.39 16.47 11.83
N ALA A 5 16.63 16.73 10.79
CA ALA A 5 15.20 16.45 10.81
C ALA A 5 15.07 14.92 10.82
N ALA A 6 14.94 14.33 12.01
CA ALA A 6 14.33 13.01 12.12
C ALA A 6 12.98 13.14 11.42
N ALA A 7 12.82 12.47 10.27
CA ALA A 7 11.57 12.50 9.53
C ALA A 7 10.48 12.04 10.50
N LEU A 8 9.53 12.92 10.82
CA LEU A 8 8.31 12.52 11.49
C LEU A 8 7.69 11.45 10.62
N VAL A 9 7.68 10.21 11.10
CA VAL A 9 6.87 9.16 10.47
C VAL A 9 5.44 9.52 10.80
N VAL A 10 4.81 10.24 9.87
CA VAL A 10 3.37 10.48 9.89
C VAL A 10 2.70 9.19 9.46
N ASP A 11 1.68 8.75 10.21
CA ASP A 11 0.93 7.53 9.90
C ASP A 11 0.34 7.60 8.48
N VAL A 12 -0.14 8.78 8.08
CA VAL A 12 -0.68 9.05 6.75
C VAL A 12 -0.06 10.30 6.16
N ILE A 13 0.57 10.15 5.00
CA ILE A 13 1.06 11.24 4.15
C ILE A 13 -0.12 11.71 3.29
N ARG A 14 -0.46 13.00 3.39
CA ARG A 14 -1.53 13.59 2.57
C ARG A 14 -0.96 14.39 1.42
N LEU A 15 -1.41 14.07 0.20
CA LEU A 15 -1.13 14.83 -1.02
C LEU A 15 -2.42 15.50 -1.49
N GLN A 16 -2.36 16.73 -1.97
CA GLN A 16 -3.55 17.48 -2.40
C GLN A 16 -3.25 18.35 -3.63
N ASN A 17 -4.21 18.42 -4.55
CA ASN A 17 -4.23 19.38 -5.66
C ASN A 17 -5.67 19.82 -5.92
N GLY A 18 -5.97 21.10 -5.68
CA GLY A 18 -7.34 21.63 -5.75
C GLY A 18 -8.29 20.87 -4.83
N TYR A 19 -9.38 20.36 -5.41
CA TYR A 19 -10.41 19.57 -4.72
C TYR A 19 -10.12 18.05 -4.67
N ILE A 20 -8.92 17.62 -5.07
CA ILE A 20 -8.52 16.21 -5.05
C ILE A 20 -7.51 16.04 -3.92
N SER A 21 -7.73 15.04 -3.05
CA SER A 21 -6.75 14.66 -2.03
C SER A 21 -6.55 13.15 -1.95
N VAL A 22 -5.34 12.74 -1.57
CA VAL A 22 -4.93 11.34 -1.42
C VAL A 22 -4.25 11.16 -0.08
N GLY A 23 -4.65 10.12 0.65
CA GLY A 23 -3.94 9.64 1.83
C GLY A 23 -3.09 8.42 1.49
N VAL A 24 -1.79 8.47 1.81
CA VAL A 24 -0.86 7.33 1.70
C VAL A 24 -0.48 6.90 3.11
N ASP A 25 -0.88 5.70 3.52
CA ASP A 25 -0.55 5.15 4.84
C ASP A 25 0.83 4.49 4.79
N ALA A 26 1.83 5.18 5.33
CA ALA A 26 3.23 4.75 5.31
C ALA A 26 3.47 3.52 6.19
N LEU A 27 2.64 3.32 7.23
CA LEU A 27 2.77 2.21 8.17
C LEU A 27 2.07 0.93 7.69
N ARG A 28 1.18 1.03 6.69
CA ARG A 28 0.40 -0.11 6.16
C ARG A 28 0.74 -0.46 4.72
N GLY A 29 2.05 -0.53 4.45
CA GLY A 29 2.59 -0.96 3.16
C GLY A 29 2.50 0.09 2.06
N GLY A 30 2.40 1.38 2.40
CA GLY A 30 2.31 2.47 1.43
C GLY A 30 1.01 2.48 0.64
N ARG A 31 -0.06 1.89 1.19
CA ARG A 31 -1.38 1.86 0.54
C ARG A 31 -1.98 3.26 0.43
N LEU A 32 -2.80 3.47 -0.59
CA LEU A 32 -3.74 4.58 -0.61
C LEU A 32 -4.85 4.26 0.39
N SER A 33 -4.90 5.02 1.49
CA SER A 33 -5.94 4.90 2.51
C SER A 33 -7.19 5.72 2.18
N SER A 34 -7.06 6.73 1.33
CA SER A 34 -8.14 7.62 0.90
C SER A 34 -7.85 8.18 -0.50
N LEU A 35 -8.90 8.32 -1.30
CA LEU A 35 -8.92 9.13 -2.52
C LEU A 35 -10.20 9.96 -2.51
N GLN A 36 -10.07 11.24 -2.22
CA GLN A 36 -11.19 12.16 -2.15
C GLN A 36 -11.24 13.08 -3.38
N ILE A 37 -12.43 13.25 -3.95
CA ILE A 37 -12.72 14.24 -4.99
C ILE A 37 -13.90 15.11 -4.53
N GLY A 38 -13.64 16.37 -4.21
CA GLY A 38 -14.60 17.23 -3.51
C GLY A 38 -14.92 16.64 -2.14
N GLU A 39 -16.21 16.37 -1.89
CA GLU A 39 -16.68 15.74 -0.65
C GLU A 39 -16.75 14.20 -0.73
N HIS A 40 -16.47 13.61 -1.89
CA HIS A 40 -16.65 12.16 -2.11
C HIS A 40 -15.38 11.36 -1.85
N GLU A 41 -15.45 10.42 -0.91
CA GLU A 41 -14.46 9.35 -0.74
C GLU A 41 -14.73 8.22 -1.75
N LEU A 42 -13.69 7.83 -2.49
CA LEU A 42 -13.79 6.84 -3.56
C LEU A 42 -13.26 5.45 -3.18
N LEU A 43 -12.51 5.33 -2.08
CA LEU A 43 -11.96 4.07 -1.59
C LEU A 43 -12.72 3.56 -0.36
N VAL A 44 -12.83 2.24 -0.25
CA VAL A 44 -13.33 1.59 0.96
C VAL A 44 -12.41 1.95 2.13
N GLN A 45 -12.99 2.51 3.19
CA GLN A 45 -12.27 2.97 4.38
C GLN A 45 -12.01 1.82 5.35
N GLN A 46 -10.92 1.93 6.10
CA GLN A 46 -10.60 0.96 7.16
C GLN A 46 -11.65 1.03 8.27
N THR A 47 -12.08 -0.13 8.75
CA THR A 47 -12.89 -0.26 9.97
C THR A 47 -12.20 -1.18 10.97
N ALA A 48 -12.80 -1.37 12.15
CA ALA A 48 -12.30 -2.34 13.13
C ALA A 48 -12.33 -3.80 12.63
N HIS A 49 -13.09 -4.09 11.56
CA HIS A 49 -13.33 -5.45 11.08
C HIS A 49 -12.70 -5.75 9.70
N THR A 50 -12.20 -4.75 8.99
CA THR A 50 -11.63 -4.94 7.65
C THR A 50 -10.31 -5.71 7.69
N ASN A 51 -10.19 -6.78 6.91
CA ASN A 51 -8.92 -7.41 6.60
C ASN A 51 -8.04 -6.44 5.78
N PRO A 52 -6.69 -6.49 5.89
CA PRO A 52 -5.81 -5.68 5.05
C PRO A 52 -6.07 -5.70 3.54
N ARG A 53 -6.75 -6.72 3.00
CA ARG A 53 -7.10 -6.83 1.57
C ARG A 53 -8.41 -6.17 1.16
N GLU A 54 -9.21 -5.68 2.11
CA GLU A 54 -10.61 -5.27 1.89
C GLU A 54 -10.80 -3.74 1.82
N TRP A 55 -9.73 -2.97 2.01
CA TRP A 55 -9.83 -1.51 2.09
C TRP A 55 -8.65 -0.82 1.44
N GLY A 56 -8.88 0.42 1.02
CA GLY A 56 -7.91 1.24 0.30
C GLY A 56 -7.47 0.62 -1.03
N CYS A 57 -6.32 1.06 -1.52
CA CYS A 57 -5.62 0.47 -2.65
C CYS A 57 -4.18 0.17 -2.22
N TYR A 58 -3.78 -1.09 -2.19
CA TYR A 58 -2.47 -1.52 -1.71
C TYR A 58 -1.62 -2.09 -2.85
N PRO A 59 -0.30 -1.86 -2.83
CA PRO A 59 0.59 -2.48 -3.80
C PRO A 59 0.66 -4.00 -3.56
N MET A 60 0.54 -4.77 -4.63
CA MET A 60 0.83 -6.21 -4.61
C MET A 60 2.29 -6.42 -5.03
N SER A 61 3.20 -6.31 -4.06
CA SER A 61 4.65 -6.36 -4.24
C SER A 61 5.26 -7.47 -3.39
N PRO A 62 6.30 -8.19 -3.87
CA PRO A 62 6.99 -8.00 -5.15
C PRO A 62 6.31 -8.66 -6.37
N TRP A 63 5.23 -9.43 -6.19
CA TRP A 63 4.50 -10.04 -7.31
C TRP A 63 3.00 -9.80 -7.19
N ALA A 64 2.39 -9.37 -8.29
CA ALA A 64 0.94 -9.24 -8.37
C ALA A 64 0.29 -10.59 -8.72
N GLY A 65 -0.64 -11.02 -7.88
CA GLY A 65 -1.53 -12.14 -8.17
C GLY A 65 -0.95 -13.51 -7.83
N ARG A 66 -1.18 -14.48 -8.72
CA ARG A 66 -0.83 -15.89 -8.49
C ARG A 66 0.42 -16.26 -9.28
N VAL A 67 1.36 -16.92 -8.60
CA VAL A 67 2.49 -17.60 -9.23
C VAL A 67 2.17 -19.10 -9.29
N ARG A 68 2.20 -19.69 -10.49
CA ARG A 68 1.89 -21.12 -10.68
C ARG A 68 2.80 -21.97 -9.79
N ASN A 69 2.20 -22.77 -8.90
CA ASN A 69 2.90 -23.60 -7.91
C ASN A 69 3.89 -22.82 -7.01
N GLY A 70 3.77 -21.49 -6.93
CA GLY A 70 4.76 -20.64 -6.25
C GLY A 70 6.17 -20.71 -6.84
N ALA A 71 6.36 -21.25 -8.04
CA ALA A 71 7.68 -21.52 -8.61
C ALA A 71 7.94 -20.71 -9.88
N PHE A 72 9.14 -20.16 -9.99
CA PHE A 72 9.62 -19.49 -11.21
C PHE A 72 11.15 -19.56 -11.32
N THR A 73 11.67 -19.33 -12.53
CA THR A 73 13.11 -19.23 -12.81
C THR A 73 13.44 -17.79 -13.20
N HIS A 74 14.52 -17.25 -12.65
CA HIS A 74 15.04 -15.93 -12.98
C HIS A 74 16.57 -15.96 -12.96
N ASN A 75 17.22 -15.47 -14.02
CA ASN A 75 18.69 -15.52 -14.17
C ASN A 75 19.27 -16.91 -13.85
N GLU A 76 18.71 -17.94 -14.50
CA GLU A 76 19.11 -19.35 -14.34
C GLU A 76 18.89 -19.94 -12.93
N SER A 77 18.41 -19.14 -11.98
CA SER A 77 18.13 -19.55 -10.61
C SER A 77 16.66 -19.93 -10.44
N SER A 78 16.42 -21.09 -9.84
CA SER A 78 15.05 -21.52 -9.50
C SER A 78 14.65 -20.99 -8.13
N HIS A 79 13.47 -20.40 -8.06
CA HIS A 79 12.92 -19.82 -6.83
C HIS A 79 11.58 -20.46 -6.48
N GLN A 80 11.43 -20.84 -5.21
CA GLN A 80 10.17 -21.28 -4.63
C GLN A 80 9.69 -20.25 -3.62
N LEU A 81 8.50 -19.73 -3.85
CA LEU A 81 7.81 -18.83 -2.94
C LEU A 81 7.00 -19.62 -1.91
N PRO A 82 6.78 -19.08 -0.70
CA PRO A 82 5.81 -19.63 0.23
C PRO A 82 4.42 -19.71 -0.44
N ILE A 83 3.78 -20.88 -0.36
CA ILE A 83 2.40 -21.07 -0.82
C ILE A 83 1.48 -20.75 0.34
N ASN A 84 0.59 -19.77 0.15
CA ASN A 84 -0.47 -19.47 1.09
C ASN A 84 -1.59 -20.53 1.02
N ALA A 85 -2.09 -20.93 2.19
CA ALA A 85 -3.26 -21.80 2.33
C ALA A 85 -4.57 -21.03 2.04
#